data_AF-T0YHZ6-F1
#
_entry.id   AF-T0YHZ6-F1
#
_cell.length_a   1.000
_cell.length_b   1.000
_cell.length_c   1.000
_cell.angle_alpha   90.00
_cell.angle_beta   90.00
_cell.angle_gamma   90.00
#
_symmetry.space_group_name_H-M   'P 1'
#
loop_
_entity.id
_entity.type
_entity.pdbx_description
1 polymer ?
#
loop_
_entity_poly.entity_id
_entity_poly.type
_entity_poly.pdbx_seq_one_letter_code
_entity_poly.pdbx_strand_id
1 'polypeptide(L)' 'RCRRNLPEKIRIATVYYKPERRRSTLVPDFFVHETSHWLVFPHEIQGLTREEILAHKPVGPDFLDPLGSGVPAAS' A
#
# COMPACT_ATOMS: atom_id res chain seq x y z
N ARG A 1 29.74 -6.55 12.00
CA ARG A 1 29.95 -5.07 12.06
C ARG A 1 30.48 -4.63 10.69
N CYS A 2 29.64 -4.07 9.81
CA CYS A 2 30.06 -3.55 8.50
C CYS A 2 30.92 -2.30 8.70
N ARG A 3 32.24 -2.46 8.81
CA ARG A 3 33.15 -1.37 9.23
C ARG A 3 33.87 -0.65 8.10
N ARG A 4 34.04 -1.27 6.92
CA ARG A 4 34.84 -0.70 5.82
C ARG A 4 34.04 -0.18 4.63
N ASN A 5 32.81 -0.66 4.43
CA ASN A 5 31.98 -0.33 3.25
C ASN A 5 30.67 0.39 3.63
N LEU A 6 30.52 0.83 4.88
CA LEU A 6 29.32 1.56 5.28
C LEU A 6 29.46 3.00 4.77
N PRO A 7 28.54 3.49 3.93
CA PRO A 7 28.57 4.88 3.48
C PRO A 7 28.37 5.83 4.65
N GLU A 8 29.02 7.00 4.59
CA GLU A 8 28.92 8.05 5.62
C GLU A 8 27.50 8.61 5.77
N LYS A 9 26.70 8.54 4.71
CA LYS A 9 25.31 9.01 4.67
C LYS A 9 24.41 7.90 4.16
N ILE A 10 23.38 7.60 4.94
CA ILE A 10 22.29 6.69 4.58
C ILE A 10 21.01 7.50 4.64
N ARG A 11 20.18 7.38 3.60
CA ARG A 11 18.86 7.99 3.53
C ARG A 11 17.83 6.95 3.12
N ILE A 12 16.60 7.12 3.57
CA ILE A 12 15.48 6.21 3.35
C ILE A 12 14.43 6.91 2.49
N ALA A 13 14.02 6.23 1.42
CA ALA A 13 12.91 6.66 0.57
C ALA A 13 11.80 5.61 0.58
N THR A 14 10.55 6.05 0.69
CA THR A 14 9.36 5.19 0.57
C THR A 14 8.32 5.88 -0.31
N VAL A 15 7.40 5.15 -0.93
CA VAL A 15 6.31 5.78 -1.68
C VAL A 15 5.27 6.38 -0.71
N TYR A 16 4.91 5.62 0.33
CA TYR A 16 3.89 6.00 1.30
C TYR A 16 4.45 6.02 2.72
N TYR A 17 4.14 7.07 3.48
CA TYR A 17 4.48 7.23 4.89
C TYR A 17 3.21 7.37 5.75
N LYS A 18 3.19 6.69 6.89
CA LYS A 18 2.04 6.67 7.83
C LYS A 18 2.48 7.12 9.23
N PRO A 19 2.51 8.43 9.54
CA PRO A 19 3.07 8.95 10.79
C PRO A 19 2.33 8.44 12.02
N GLU A 20 1.00 8.42 11.96
CA GLU A 20 0.14 7.99 13.08
C GLU A 20 0.30 6.52 13.46
N ARG A 21 0.79 5.69 12.53
CA ARG A 21 1.01 4.25 12.75
C ARG A 21 2.48 3.89 12.94
N ARG A 22 3.35 4.89 13.15
CA ARG A 22 4.78 4.68 13.34
C ARG A 22 5.04 4.07 14.72
N ARG A 23 5.68 2.90 14.76
CA ARG A 23 6.06 2.19 16.01
C ARG A 23 7.52 2.41 16.43
N SER A 24 8.27 3.20 15.68
CA SER A 24 9.66 3.57 15.96
C SER A 24 9.83 5.08 15.89
N THR A 25 11.03 5.59 16.18
CA THR A 25 11.37 7.01 15.97
C THR A 25 11.77 7.33 14.52
N LEU A 26 11.83 6.32 13.64
CA LEU A 26 12.35 6.44 12.28
C LEU A 26 11.37 7.16 11.35
N VAL A 27 11.80 8.30 10.79
CA VAL A 27 11.10 9.01 9.71
C VAL A 27 11.90 8.81 8.41
N PRO A 28 11.25 8.45 7.29
CA PRO A 28 11.92 8.42 5.99
C PRO A 28 12.40 9.82 5.59
N ASP A 29 13.61 9.93 5.04
CA ASP A 29 14.12 11.19 4.49
C ASP A 29 13.29 11.69 3.30
N PHE A 30 12.69 10.76 2.54
CA PHE A 30 11.85 11.08 1.40
C PHE A 30 10.60 10.19 1.35
N PHE A 31 9.46 10.79 1.02
CA PHE A 31 8.24 10.07 0.67
C PHE A 31 7.41 10.81 -0.38
N VAL A 32 6.61 10.08 -1.15
CA VAL A 32 5.72 10.67 -2.16
C VAL A 32 4.42 11.14 -1.51
N HIS A 33 3.81 10.28 -0.68
CA HIS A 33 2.54 10.58 -0.03
C HIS A 33 2.57 10.23 1.46
N GLU A 34 2.07 11.14 2.29
CA GLU A 34 1.69 10.86 3.66
C GLU A 34 0.21 10.49 3.70
N THR A 35 -0.16 9.36 4.32
CA THR A 35 -1.56 8.91 4.33
C THR A 35 -1.86 7.97 5.50
N SER A 36 -3.10 8.03 6.02
CA SER A 36 -3.64 7.05 6.97
C SER A 36 -4.45 5.94 6.29
N HIS A 37 -4.75 6.06 4.99
CA HIS A 37 -5.56 5.12 4.23
C HIS A 37 -4.93 3.73 4.15
N TRP A 38 -5.76 2.69 4.12
CA TRP A 38 -5.28 1.34 3.81
C TRP A 38 -4.80 1.29 2.35
N LEU A 39 -3.66 0.63 2.12
CA LEU A 39 -3.08 0.48 0.78
C LEU A 39 -3.16 -0.99 0.40
N VAL A 40 -3.57 -1.26 -0.83
CA VAL A 40 -3.50 -2.59 -1.43
C VAL A 40 -2.63 -2.44 -2.68
N PHE A 41 -1.46 -3.07 -2.68
CA PHE A 41 -0.58 -3.05 -3.84
C PHE A 41 -1.05 -4.08 -4.89
N PRO A 42 -0.82 -3.82 -6.19
CA PRO A 42 -1.23 -4.74 -7.25
C PRO A 42 -0.72 -6.18 -7.07
N HIS A 43 0.49 -6.36 -6.58
CA HIS A 43 1.07 -7.68 -6.34
C HIS A 43 0.49 -8.38 -5.10
N GLU A 44 -0.20 -7.68 -4.20
CA GLU A 44 -0.85 -8.27 -3.02
C GLU A 44 -2.23 -8.88 -3.33
N ILE A 45 -2.76 -8.64 -4.53
CA ILE A 45 -4.02 -9.22 -5.03
C ILE A 45 -3.79 -10.23 -6.17
N GLN A 46 -2.59 -10.27 -6.73
CA GLN A 46 -2.25 -11.20 -7.80
C GLN A 46 -2.33 -12.64 -7.30
N GLY A 47 -3.13 -13.47 -7.97
CA GLY A 47 -3.31 -14.89 -7.65
C GLY A 47 -4.36 -15.17 -6.56
N LEU A 48 -5.02 -14.15 -6.02
CA LEU A 48 -6.16 -14.32 -5.12
C LEU A 48 -7.48 -14.32 -5.90
N THR A 49 -8.46 -15.10 -5.43
CA THR A 49 -9.83 -15.02 -5.93
C THR A 49 -10.53 -13.77 -5.40
N ARG A 50 -11.65 -13.38 -6.03
CA ARG A 50 -12.49 -12.28 -5.56
C ARG A 50 -12.94 -12.51 -4.11
N GLU A 51 -13.33 -13.74 -3.79
CA GLU A 51 -13.84 -14.12 -2.48
C GLU A 51 -12.76 -13.99 -1.40
N GLU A 52 -11.53 -14.42 -1.69
CA GLU A 52 -10.38 -14.30 -0.79
C GLU A 52 -10.02 -12.83 -0.52
N ILE A 53 -10.09 -11.98 -1.56
CA ILE A 53 -9.84 -10.54 -1.44
C ILE A 53 -10.88 -9.89 -0.52
N LEU A 54 -12.17 -10.15 -0.76
CA LEU A 54 -13.27 -9.56 0.01
C LEU A 54 -13.33 -10.07 1.46
N ALA A 55 -12.89 -11.31 1.71
CA ALA A 55 -12.86 -11.88 3.05
C ALA A 55 -11.73 -11.34 3.93
N HIS A 56 -10.59 -10.96 3.34
CA HIS A 56 -9.36 -10.69 4.11
C HIS A 56 -8.77 -9.29 3.93
N LYS A 57 -9.21 -8.50 2.94
CA LYS A 57 -8.75 -7.13 2.73
C LYS A 57 -9.88 -6.14 3.00
N PRO A 58 -9.59 -4.97 3.60
CA PRO A 58 -10.61 -3.97 3.94
C PRO A 58 -11.02 -3.17 2.68
N VAL A 59 -11.66 -3.84 1.73
CA VAL A 59 -12.13 -3.29 0.46
C VAL A 59 -13.63 -3.56 0.30
N GLY A 60 -14.33 -2.70 -0.43
CA GLY A 60 -15.76 -2.87 -0.71
C GLY A 60 -16.06 -3.95 -1.74
N PRO A 61 -17.33 -4.41 -1.86
CA PRO A 61 -17.73 -5.42 -2.85
C PRO A 61 -17.42 -5.01 -4.30
N ASP A 62 -17.51 -3.71 -4.60
CA ASP A 62 -17.29 -3.15 -5.93
C ASP A 62 -15.79 -2.87 -6.21
N PHE A 63 -14.88 -3.24 -5.30
CA PHE A 63 -13.44 -2.92 -5.41
C PHE A 63 -12.78 -3.45 -6.70
N LEU A 64 -13.28 -4.58 -7.21
CA LEU A 64 -12.77 -5.21 -8.42
C LEU A 64 -13.60 -4.87 -9.66
N ASP A 65 -14.62 -4.01 -9.54
CA ASP A 65 -15.53 -3.68 -10.63
C ASP A 65 -15.03 -2.41 -11.34
N PRO A 66 -14.44 -2.54 -12.55
CA PRO A 66 -13.81 -1.41 -13.23
C PRO A 66 -14.80 -0.34 -13.71
N LEU A 67 -16.12 -0.60 -13.64
CA LEU A 67 -17.17 0.30 -14.11
C LEU A 67 -18.02 0.92 -12.99
N GLY A 68 -17.84 0.47 -11.73
CA GLY A 68 -18.72 0.82 -10.62
C GLY A 68 -20.15 0.28 -10.79
N SER A 69 -20.83 -0.03 -9.69
CA SER A 69 -22.20 -0.57 -9.67
C SER A 69 -23.30 0.38 -10.19
N GLY A 70 -22.94 1.46 -10.89
CA GLY A 70 -23.84 2.49 -11.42
C GLY A 70 -24.05 2.47 -12.93
N VAL A 71 -23.43 1.57 -13.69
CA VAL A 71 -23.67 1.46 -15.15
C VAL A 71 -24.60 0.28 -15.43
N PRO A 72 -25.84 0.50 -15.91
CA PRO A 72 -26.72 -0.60 -16.24
C PRO A 72 -26.10 -1.44 -17.36
N ALA A 73 -26.13 -2.77 -17.18
CA ALA A 73 -25.70 -3.71 -18.20
C ALA A 73 -26.45 -3.41 -19.51
N ALA A 74 -25.70 -3.09 -20.57
CA ALA A 74 -26.27 -2.84 -21.89
C ALA A 74 -27.13 -4.05 -22.29
N SER A 75 -28.42 -3.78 -22.52
CA SER A 75 -29.40 -4.74 -23.04
C SER A 75 -29.22 -4.97 -24.53
#